data_AF-A0A2T2VLQ4-F1
#
_entry.id   AF-A0A2T2VLQ4-F1
#
_cell.length_a   1.000
_cell.length_b   1.000
_cell.length_c   1.000
_cell.angle_alpha   90.00
_cell.angle_beta   90.00
_cell.angle_gamma   90.00
#
_symmetry.space_group_name_H-M   'P 1'
#
loop_
_entity.id
_entity.type
_entity.pdbx_description
1 polymer ?
#
loop_
_entity_poly.entity_id
_entity_poly.type
_entity_poly.pdbx_seq_one_letter_code
_entity_poly.pdbx_strand_id
1 'polypeptide(L)'
;WYQYNGKQGLPTEGKHVGIIAQEMKEIAPYMVIENDNGYYSYDANALWYILVNAVQEQQKVIKEEKQQRKEKIKQLEDRIADLESKMKGNHGSGDAAPQVKPENQKTVQLNNENINEPILYQNVPNPFQDETVIKYYLPEDSRNSELLIASAREGTVLKRISLEQSGKGQVNLQTDNLKTGTYTC
;
A
#
# COMPACT_ATOMS: atom_id res chain seq x y z
N TRP A 1 -16.21 34.30 -2.67
CA TRP A 1 -16.86 35.38 -3.45
C TRP A 1 -18.32 35.45 -3.02
N TYR A 2 -18.86 36.64 -2.75
CA TYR A 2 -20.26 36.83 -2.38
C TYR A 2 -20.86 38.07 -3.06
N GLN A 3 -22.19 38.19 -3.06
CA GLN A 3 -22.94 39.35 -3.54
C GLN A 3 -23.83 39.88 -2.42
N TYR A 4 -23.95 41.21 -2.31
CA TYR A 4 -24.83 41.82 -1.32
C TYR A 4 -26.29 41.68 -1.73
N ASN A 5 -27.18 41.57 -0.73
CA ASN A 5 -28.62 41.41 -0.93
C ASN A 5 -29.39 42.74 -1.07
N GLY A 6 -28.67 43.88 -1.17
CA GLY A 6 -29.26 45.22 -1.32
C GLY A 6 -29.83 45.82 -0.04
N LYS A 7 -29.84 45.08 1.07
CA LYS A 7 -30.26 45.61 2.38
C LYS A 7 -29.17 46.52 2.93
N GLN A 8 -29.54 47.47 3.80
CA GLN A 8 -28.63 48.50 4.35
C GLN A 8 -28.02 49.45 3.29
N GLY A 9 -28.62 49.56 2.09
CA GLY A 9 -28.14 50.46 1.03
C GLY A 9 -26.86 49.99 0.34
N LEU A 10 -26.50 48.70 0.49
CA LEU A 10 -25.31 48.13 -0.13
C LEU A 10 -25.54 47.86 -1.62
N PRO A 11 -24.55 48.12 -2.48
CA PRO A 11 -24.68 47.89 -3.92
C PRO A 11 -24.87 46.40 -4.21
N THR A 12 -25.87 46.07 -5.01
CA THR A 12 -26.17 44.69 -5.46
C THR A 12 -25.40 44.29 -6.71
N GLU A 13 -24.73 45.25 -7.35
CA GLU A 13 -23.94 45.03 -8.56
C GLU A 13 -22.47 44.77 -8.19
N GLY A 14 -21.93 43.65 -8.66
CA GLY A 14 -20.53 43.25 -8.44
C GLY A 14 -20.37 42.00 -7.57
N LYS A 15 -19.27 41.27 -7.77
CA LYS A 15 -18.85 40.16 -6.89
C LYS A 15 -17.76 40.67 -5.96
N HIS A 16 -17.90 40.40 -4.68
CA HIS A 16 -16.94 40.81 -3.65
C HIS A 16 -16.15 39.62 -3.13
N VAL A 17 -14.87 39.86 -2.80
CA VAL A 17 -14.02 38.91 -2.08
C VAL A 17 -14.00 39.33 -0.62
N GLY A 18 -14.31 38.39 0.27
CA GLY A 18 -14.29 38.60 1.70
C GLY A 18 -15.00 37.45 2.40
N ILE A 19 -15.26 37.62 3.69
CA ILE A 19 -15.87 36.61 4.55
C ILE A 19 -17.27 37.06 4.93
N ILE A 20 -18.21 36.11 4.97
CA ILE A 20 -19.58 36.37 5.40
C ILE A 20 -19.60 36.46 6.93
N ALA A 21 -20.15 37.54 7.48
CA ALA A 21 -20.15 37.77 8.94
C ALA A 21 -20.86 36.64 9.73
N GLN A 22 -21.88 36.02 9.13
CA GLN A 22 -22.57 34.85 9.70
C GLN A 22 -21.64 33.63 9.82
N GLU A 23 -20.84 33.35 8.79
CA GLU A 23 -19.85 32.26 8.82
C GLU A 23 -18.74 32.57 9.85
N MET A 24 -18.30 33.83 9.91
CA MET A 24 -17.34 34.28 10.92
C MET A 24 -17.91 34.18 12.34
N LYS A 25 -19.22 34.35 12.54
CA LYS A 25 -19.86 34.23 13.86
C LYS A 25 -19.75 32.81 14.41
N GLU A 26 -19.80 31.79 13.55
CA GLU A 26 -19.63 30.39 13.95
C GLU A 26 -18.18 30.06 14.34
N ILE A 27 -17.19 30.76 13.76
CA ILE A 27 -15.76 30.48 13.93
C ILE A 27 -15.12 31.36 15.02
N ALA A 28 -15.39 32.65 14.97
CA ALA A 28 -14.84 33.68 15.85
C ALA A 28 -15.92 34.74 16.20
N PRO A 29 -16.88 34.41 17.09
CA PRO A 29 -18.01 35.28 17.40
C PRO A 29 -17.61 36.64 17.97
N TYR A 30 -16.45 36.74 18.62
CA TYR A 30 -15.89 37.99 19.15
C TYR A 30 -15.47 38.99 18.07
N MET A 31 -15.37 38.56 16.80
CA MET A 31 -15.11 39.44 15.67
C MET A 31 -16.40 39.98 15.04
N VAL A 32 -17.58 39.55 15.51
CA VAL A 32 -18.87 39.86 14.89
C VAL A 32 -19.70 40.74 15.81
N ILE A 33 -20.23 41.82 15.26
CA ILE A 33 -21.10 42.78 15.96
C ILE A 33 -22.48 42.70 15.35
N GLU A 34 -23.51 42.55 16.19
CA GLU A 34 -24.92 42.63 15.79
C GLU A 34 -25.43 44.05 16.00
N ASN A 35 -26.12 44.61 15.02
CA ASN A 35 -26.80 45.90 15.18
C ASN A 35 -28.25 45.73 15.67
N ASP A 36 -28.89 46.83 16.07
CA ASP A 36 -30.28 46.84 16.58
C ASP A 36 -31.31 46.29 15.58
N ASN A 37 -30.96 46.20 14.29
CA ASN A 37 -31.79 45.66 13.22
C ASN A 37 -31.53 44.17 12.95
N GLY A 38 -30.70 43.49 13.76
CA GLY A 38 -30.38 42.07 13.65
C GLY A 38 -29.40 41.72 12.53
N TYR A 39 -28.65 42.69 12.00
CA TYR A 39 -27.61 42.44 10.98
C TYR A 39 -26.24 42.31 11.62
N TYR A 40 -25.47 41.34 11.11
CA TYR A 40 -24.09 41.08 11.52
C TYR A 40 -23.10 41.87 10.66
N SER A 41 -22.20 42.59 11.31
CA SER A 41 -20.95 43.11 10.73
C SER A 41 -19.76 42.40 11.36
N TYR A 42 -18.61 42.38 10.69
CA TYR A 42 -17.39 41.80 11.25
C TYR A 42 -16.25 42.82 11.31
N ASP A 43 -15.45 42.79 12.38
CA ASP A 43 -14.23 43.57 12.55
C ASP A 43 -13.02 42.76 12.04
N ALA A 44 -12.42 43.24 10.95
CA ALA A 44 -11.28 42.59 10.29
C ALA A 44 -9.95 42.73 11.05
N ASN A 45 -9.84 43.62 12.03
CA ASN A 45 -8.55 43.93 12.67
C ASN A 45 -7.96 42.72 13.42
N ALA A 46 -8.81 41.92 14.07
CA ALA A 46 -8.38 40.71 14.77
C ALA A 46 -7.96 39.58 13.82
N LEU A 47 -8.41 39.61 12.55
CA LEU A 47 -8.15 38.56 11.57
C LEU A 47 -6.66 38.39 11.30
N TRP A 48 -5.94 39.50 11.19
CA TRP A 48 -4.51 39.48 10.92
C TRP A 48 -3.73 38.72 12.00
N TYR A 49 -4.02 39.01 13.28
CA TYR A 49 -3.34 38.35 14.40
C TYR A 49 -3.70 36.86 14.51
N ILE A 50 -4.96 36.51 14.25
CA ILE A 50 -5.40 35.11 14.19
C ILE A 50 -4.63 34.37 13.09
N LEU A 51 -4.51 34.97 11.90
CA LEU A 51 -3.78 34.37 10.78
C LEU A 51 -2.30 34.19 11.11
N VAL A 52 -1.65 35.20 11.71
CA VAL A 52 -0.25 35.08 12.13
C VAL A 52 -0.07 33.96 13.14
N ASN A 53 -0.93 33.87 14.15
CA ASN A 53 -0.88 32.83 15.17
C ASN A 53 -1.15 31.44 14.57
N ALA A 54 -2.14 31.32 13.69
CA ALA A 54 -2.48 30.07 13.01
C ALA A 54 -1.34 29.59 12.11
N VAL A 55 -0.68 30.49 11.38
CA VAL A 55 0.51 30.16 10.57
C VAL A 55 1.67 29.74 11.46
N GLN A 56 1.89 30.42 12.60
CA GLN A 56 2.93 30.02 13.55
C GLN A 56 2.69 28.63 14.15
N GLU A 57 1.45 28.35 14.56
CA GLU A 57 1.05 27.04 15.09
C GLU A 57 1.18 25.95 14.02
N GLN A 58 0.70 26.22 12.81
CA GLN A 58 0.87 25.31 11.67
C GLN A 58 2.36 25.05 11.38
N GLN A 59 3.21 26.09 11.43
CA GLN A 59 4.65 25.95 11.22
C GLN A 59 5.31 25.08 12.31
N LYS A 60 4.82 25.13 13.55
CA LYS A 60 5.26 24.27 14.64
C LYS A 60 4.87 22.81 14.38
N VAL A 61 3.61 22.54 14.02
CA VAL A 61 3.13 21.19 13.67
C VAL A 61 3.95 20.60 12.52
N ILE A 62 4.16 21.37 11.44
CA ILE A 62 4.98 20.93 10.30
C ILE A 62 6.41 20.55 10.74
N LYS A 63 7.00 21.32 11.65
CA LYS A 63 8.36 21.04 12.14
C LYS A 63 8.40 19.76 12.97
N GLU A 64 7.43 19.56 13.85
CA GLU A 64 7.32 18.36 14.69
C GLU A 64 7.06 17.10 13.84
N GLU A 65 6.13 17.17 12.89
CA GLU A 65 5.87 16.05 11.96
C GLU A 65 7.09 15.72 11.10
N LYS A 66 7.82 16.72 10.59
CA LYS A 66 9.06 16.49 9.83
C LYS A 66 10.11 15.78 10.69
N GLN A 67 10.23 16.14 11.96
CA GLN A 67 11.17 15.50 12.87
C GLN A 67 10.77 14.04 13.14
N GLN A 68 9.49 13.77 13.40
CA GLN A 68 8.98 12.41 13.59
C GLN A 68 9.19 11.54 12.34
N ARG A 69 8.93 12.08 11.15
CA ARG A 69 9.18 11.37 9.88
C ARG A 69 10.66 11.05 9.70
N LYS A 70 11.56 11.99 10.01
CA LYS A 70 13.01 11.76 9.94
C LYS A 70 13.46 10.63 10.87
N GLU A 71 12.94 10.61 12.10
CA GLU A 71 13.25 9.54 13.06
C GLU A 71 12.72 8.18 12.58
N LYS A 72 11.50 8.14 12.04
CA LYS A 72 10.92 6.91 11.49
C LYS A 72 11.70 6.40 10.27
N ILE A 73 12.17 7.28 9.40
CA ILE A 73 13.04 6.92 8.27
C ILE A 73 14.32 6.28 8.79
N LYS A 74 14.99 6.91 9.77
CA LYS A 74 16.20 6.36 10.37
C LYS A 74 15.97 4.97 10.98
N GLN A 75 14.88 4.78 11.72
CA GLN A 75 14.54 3.47 12.30
C GLN A 75 14.29 2.39 11.24
N LEU A 76 13.68 2.76 10.11
CA LEU A 76 13.47 1.85 8.99
C LEU A 76 14.79 1.53 8.29
N GLU A 77 15.65 2.51 8.08
CA GLU A 77 17.00 2.33 7.52
C GLU A 77 17.84 1.39 8.41
N ASP A 78 17.85 1.61 9.73
CA ASP A 78 18.54 0.75 10.70
C ASP A 78 18.00 -0.69 10.67
N ARG A 79 16.68 -0.86 10.57
CA ARG A 79 16.05 -2.19 10.45
C ARG A 79 16.38 -2.87 9.12
N ILE A 80 16.44 -2.12 8.02
CA ILE A 80 16.85 -2.64 6.72
C ILE A 80 18.31 -3.09 6.80
N ALA A 81 19.21 -2.30 7.38
CA ALA A 81 20.62 -2.66 7.54
C ALA A 81 20.80 -3.93 8.41
N ASP A 82 20.04 -4.08 9.50
CA ASP A 82 20.03 -5.29 10.33
C ASP A 82 19.51 -6.51 9.55
N LEU A 83 18.42 -6.36 8.79
CA LEU A 83 17.88 -7.43 7.95
C LEU A 83 18.85 -7.81 6.81
N GLU A 84 19.49 -6.84 6.17
CA GLU A 84 20.51 -7.07 5.14
C GLU A 84 21.72 -7.80 5.71
N SER A 85 22.18 -7.44 6.91
CA SER A 85 23.26 -8.15 7.61
C SER A 85 22.87 -9.61 7.89
N LYS A 86 21.64 -9.84 8.37
CA LYS A 86 21.10 -11.18 8.60
C LYS A 86 20.96 -12.00 7.30
N MET A 87 20.63 -11.35 6.17
CA MET A 87 20.56 -12.00 4.86
C MET A 87 21.94 -12.32 4.28
N LYS A 88 22.92 -11.42 4.38
CA LYS A 88 24.32 -11.66 3.95
C LYS A 88 25.00 -12.75 4.78
N GLY A 89 24.61 -12.90 6.05
CA GLY A 89 25.05 -14.03 6.88
C GLY A 89 24.55 -15.40 6.43
N ASN A 90 23.57 -15.48 5.51
CA ASN A 90 22.87 -16.71 5.16
C ASN A 90 23.01 -17.16 3.69
N HIS A 91 23.74 -16.43 2.85
CA HIS A 91 24.06 -16.81 1.46
C HIS A 91 25.55 -16.53 1.19
N GLY A 92 26.39 -17.54 1.42
CA GLY A 92 27.74 -17.56 0.89
C GLY A 92 27.69 -17.76 -0.62
N SER A 93 28.10 -16.74 -1.38
CA SER A 93 28.47 -16.87 -2.78
C SER A 93 29.95 -16.54 -2.91
N GLY A 94 30.71 -17.54 -3.36
CA GLY A 94 31.83 -17.41 -4.30
C GLY A 94 32.92 -16.38 -4.00
N ASP A 95 34.08 -16.93 -3.63
CA ASP A 95 35.44 -16.41 -3.82
C ASP A 95 36.01 -15.39 -2.80
N ALA A 96 37.00 -15.94 -2.05
CA ALA A 96 38.05 -15.30 -1.23
C ALA A 96 37.74 -14.85 0.23
N ALA A 97 37.74 -15.84 1.14
CA ALA A 97 38.23 -15.94 2.56
C ALA A 97 38.36 -14.72 3.51
N PRO A 98 38.25 -14.88 4.88
CA PRO A 98 38.13 -16.09 5.70
C PRO A 98 37.06 -16.12 6.84
N GLN A 99 36.38 -17.28 6.94
CA GLN A 99 36.07 -18.09 8.15
C GLN A 99 35.38 -17.47 9.39
N VAL A 100 34.07 -17.72 9.54
CA VAL A 100 33.47 -18.13 10.83
C VAL A 100 32.47 -19.27 10.57
N LYS A 101 32.73 -20.44 11.16
CA LYS A 101 31.89 -21.65 11.05
C LYS A 101 30.68 -21.58 11.99
N PRO A 102 29.44 -21.83 11.53
CA PRO A 102 28.42 -22.51 12.32
C PRO A 102 28.40 -24.00 11.92
N GLU A 103 28.84 -24.85 12.84
CA GLU A 103 29.28 -26.23 12.57
C GLU A 103 28.14 -27.27 12.41
N ASN A 104 26.95 -26.92 11.92
CA ASN A 104 25.89 -27.91 11.65
C ASN A 104 24.81 -27.43 10.66
N GLN A 105 25.20 -26.81 9.54
CA GLN A 105 24.27 -26.56 8.44
C GLN A 105 24.79 -27.19 7.15
N LYS A 106 24.10 -28.24 6.71
CA LYS A 106 24.24 -28.80 5.37
C LYS A 106 23.29 -28.04 4.45
N THR A 107 23.78 -27.02 3.77
CA THR A 107 23.03 -26.39 2.67
C THR A 107 23.09 -27.32 1.48
N VAL A 108 21.98 -27.99 1.18
CA VAL A 108 21.77 -28.68 -0.08
C VAL A 108 21.14 -27.68 -1.04
N GLN A 109 21.90 -27.25 -2.04
CA GLN A 109 21.34 -26.50 -3.16
C GLN A 109 20.53 -27.46 -4.04
N LEU A 110 19.21 -27.29 -4.09
CA LEU A 110 18.36 -27.96 -5.07
C LEU A 110 18.37 -27.12 -6.35
N ASN A 111 19.49 -27.13 -7.06
CA ASN A 111 19.60 -26.47 -8.35
C ASN A 111 19.14 -27.46 -9.41
N ASN A 112 17.96 -27.27 -10.00
CA ASN A 112 17.71 -27.83 -11.33
C ASN A 112 18.52 -27.00 -12.32
N GLU A 113 19.73 -27.44 -12.62
CA GLU A 113 20.66 -26.77 -13.57
C GLU A 113 20.19 -26.84 -15.04
N ASN A 114 18.99 -27.36 -15.32
CA ASN A 114 18.33 -27.26 -16.61
C ASN A 114 17.19 -26.23 -16.56
N ILE A 115 17.46 -25.04 -17.10
CA ILE A 115 16.46 -23.97 -17.29
C ILE A 115 15.41 -24.36 -18.37
N ASN A 116 15.56 -25.53 -18.99
CA ASN A 116 14.63 -26.06 -19.99
C ASN A 116 13.79 -27.25 -19.49
N GLU A 117 13.53 -27.34 -18.19
CA GLU A 117 12.55 -28.28 -17.63
C GLU A 117 11.19 -27.60 -17.40
N PRO A 118 10.07 -28.35 -17.44
CA PRO A 118 8.77 -27.83 -17.02
C PRO A 118 8.81 -27.38 -15.55
N ILE A 119 8.34 -26.16 -15.28
CA ILE A 119 8.31 -25.59 -13.93
C ILE A 119 6.88 -25.25 -13.55
N LEU A 120 6.48 -25.63 -12.34
CA LEU A 120 5.25 -25.19 -11.71
C LEU A 120 5.60 -24.24 -10.54
N TYR A 121 5.00 -23.06 -10.53
CA TYR A 121 5.22 -22.07 -9.48
C TYR A 121 4.20 -22.22 -8.35
N GLN A 122 4.49 -21.61 -7.19
CA GLN A 122 3.50 -21.55 -6.11
C GLN A 122 2.24 -20.79 -6.56
N ASN A 123 1.10 -21.29 -6.11
CA ASN A 123 -0.18 -20.67 -6.36
C ASN A 123 -0.33 -19.37 -5.55
N VAL A 124 -1.06 -18.39 -6.10
CA VAL A 124 -1.28 -17.09 -5.45
C VAL A 124 -2.78 -16.76 -5.48
N PRO A 125 -3.43 -16.55 -4.31
CA PRO A 125 -2.88 -16.69 -2.96
C PRO A 125 -2.72 -18.16 -2.54
N ASN A 126 -1.76 -18.46 -1.65
CA ASN A 126 -1.66 -19.71 -0.89
C ASN A 126 -1.38 -19.37 0.59
N PRO A 127 -2.33 -19.60 1.53
CA PRO A 127 -3.64 -20.24 1.37
C PRO A 127 -4.62 -19.47 0.47
N PHE A 128 -5.60 -20.17 -0.11
CA PHE A 128 -6.66 -19.60 -0.95
C PHE A 128 -8.05 -19.81 -0.34
N GLN A 129 -9.04 -19.09 -0.88
CA GLN A 129 -10.44 -19.20 -0.46
C GLN A 129 -11.33 -19.56 -1.66
N ASP A 130 -11.62 -18.59 -2.53
CA ASP A 130 -12.54 -18.77 -3.67
C ASP A 130 -11.80 -19.01 -5.00
N GLU A 131 -10.61 -18.41 -5.16
CA GLU A 131 -9.78 -18.60 -6.34
C GLU A 131 -8.27 -18.60 -6.01
N THR A 132 -7.50 -19.21 -6.89
CA THR A 132 -6.03 -19.14 -6.87
C THR A 132 -5.46 -19.26 -8.27
N VAL A 133 -4.27 -18.68 -8.49
CA VAL A 133 -3.59 -18.71 -9.78
C VAL A 133 -2.30 -19.50 -9.68
N ILE A 134 -2.11 -20.49 -10.54
CA ILE A 134 -0.87 -21.26 -10.65
C ILE A 134 -0.17 -20.86 -11.94
N LYS A 135 1.03 -20.28 -11.82
CA LYS A 135 1.88 -20.01 -12.98
C LYS A 135 2.68 -21.25 -13.34
N TYR A 136 3.02 -21.40 -14.62
CA TYR A 136 3.86 -22.49 -15.11
C TYR A 136 4.80 -22.02 -16.22
N TYR A 137 5.84 -22.80 -16.48
CA TYR A 137 6.68 -22.70 -17.65
C TYR A 137 6.74 -24.07 -18.34
N LEU A 138 6.51 -24.09 -19.64
CA LEU A 138 6.68 -25.27 -20.49
C LEU A 138 7.81 -25.03 -21.51
N PRO A 139 8.80 -25.92 -21.60
CA PRO A 139 9.78 -25.94 -22.68
C PRO A 139 9.14 -26.00 -24.08
N GLU A 140 9.84 -25.49 -25.10
CA GLU A 140 9.36 -25.49 -26.50
C GLU A 140 9.16 -26.90 -27.08
N ASP A 141 9.85 -27.89 -26.54
CA ASP A 141 9.74 -29.31 -26.93
C ASP A 141 8.65 -30.08 -26.16
N SER A 142 7.92 -29.42 -25.26
CA SER A 142 6.82 -30.03 -24.50
C SER A 142 5.67 -30.45 -25.40
N ARG A 143 5.25 -31.72 -25.30
CA ARG A 143 4.08 -32.28 -26.00
C ARG A 143 3.16 -32.95 -24.98
N ASN A 144 1.85 -32.74 -25.12
CA ASN A 144 0.81 -33.33 -24.26
C ASN A 144 1.00 -33.00 -22.76
N SER A 145 1.30 -31.75 -22.43
CA SER A 145 1.48 -31.33 -21.04
C SER A 145 0.14 -31.25 -20.31
N GLU A 146 0.10 -31.72 -19.06
CA GLU A 146 -1.07 -31.66 -18.20
C GLU A 146 -0.67 -31.12 -16.82
N LEU A 147 -1.51 -30.25 -16.27
CA LEU A 147 -1.52 -29.92 -14.85
C LEU A 147 -2.47 -30.89 -14.13
N LEU A 148 -1.92 -31.60 -13.15
CA LEU A 148 -2.61 -32.55 -12.30
C LEU A 148 -2.92 -31.87 -10.97
N ILE A 149 -4.14 -31.97 -10.48
CA ILE A 149 -4.49 -31.49 -9.14
C ILE A 149 -4.97 -32.70 -8.34
N ALA A 150 -4.30 -32.99 -7.24
CA ALA A 150 -4.59 -34.13 -6.37
C ALA A 150 -4.82 -33.72 -4.92
N SER A 151 -5.66 -34.48 -4.23
CA SER A 151 -5.83 -34.37 -2.77
C SER A 151 -4.57 -34.89 -2.08
N ALA A 152 -3.90 -34.07 -1.27
CA ALA A 152 -2.69 -34.48 -0.56
C ALA A 152 -2.96 -35.60 0.47
N ARG A 153 -4.20 -35.71 0.95
CA ARG A 153 -4.61 -36.71 1.95
C ARG A 153 -4.96 -38.06 1.32
N GLU A 154 -5.62 -38.04 0.17
CA GLU A 154 -6.18 -39.25 -0.46
C GLU A 154 -5.35 -39.72 -1.67
N GLY A 155 -4.47 -38.87 -2.20
CA GLY A 155 -3.69 -39.14 -3.42
C GLY A 155 -4.54 -39.22 -4.69
N THR A 156 -5.84 -38.92 -4.60
CA THR A 156 -6.78 -38.98 -5.71
C THR A 156 -6.63 -37.77 -6.60
N VAL A 157 -6.51 -38.00 -7.92
CA VAL A 157 -6.51 -36.93 -8.92
C VAL A 157 -7.93 -36.40 -9.05
N LEU A 158 -8.10 -35.11 -8.76
CA LEU A 158 -9.37 -34.41 -8.80
C LEU A 158 -9.59 -33.76 -10.16
N LYS A 159 -8.51 -33.24 -10.77
CA LYS A 159 -8.59 -32.57 -12.06
C LYS A 159 -7.32 -32.80 -12.89
N ARG A 160 -7.52 -32.91 -14.20
CA ARG A 160 -6.49 -32.83 -15.24
C ARG A 160 -6.81 -31.65 -16.14
N ILE A 161 -5.83 -30.80 -16.37
CA ILE A 161 -5.97 -29.60 -17.21
C ILE A 161 -4.87 -29.68 -18.27
N SER A 162 -5.25 -29.75 -19.55
CA SER A 162 -4.27 -29.76 -20.64
C SER A 162 -3.65 -28.37 -20.81
N LEU A 163 -2.34 -28.33 -20.98
CA LEU A 163 -1.54 -27.13 -21.20
C LEU A 163 -1.00 -27.15 -22.63
N GLU A 164 -1.60 -26.35 -23.52
CA GLU A 164 -1.31 -26.42 -24.96
C GLU A 164 -0.19 -25.47 -25.41
N GLN A 165 0.10 -24.41 -24.62
CA GLN A 165 1.04 -23.37 -24.99
C GLN A 165 2.37 -23.53 -24.27
N SER A 166 3.45 -23.66 -25.05
CA SER A 166 4.82 -23.54 -24.56
C SER A 166 5.13 -22.13 -24.05
N GLY A 167 6.17 -22.02 -23.24
CA GLY A 167 6.56 -20.78 -22.57
C GLY A 167 5.86 -20.58 -21.23
N LYS A 168 5.81 -19.32 -20.78
CA LYS A 168 5.19 -18.96 -19.50
C LYS A 168 3.68 -18.84 -19.66
N GLY A 169 2.94 -19.53 -18.81
CA GLY A 169 1.49 -19.46 -18.75
C GLY A 169 0.96 -19.42 -17.32
N GLN A 170 -0.36 -19.34 -17.20
CA GLN A 170 -1.03 -19.41 -15.91
C GLN A 170 -2.38 -20.12 -16.03
N VAL A 171 -2.77 -20.80 -14.96
CA VAL A 171 -4.09 -21.41 -14.81
C VAL A 171 -4.79 -20.73 -13.65
N ASN A 172 -5.95 -20.15 -13.94
CA ASN A 172 -6.84 -19.61 -12.92
C ASN A 172 -7.77 -20.73 -12.44
N LEU A 173 -7.80 -20.97 -11.13
CA LEU A 173 -8.58 -22.04 -10.51
C LEU A 173 -9.65 -21.43 -9.62
N GLN A 174 -10.92 -21.76 -9.90
CA GLN A 174 -12.02 -21.51 -8.98
C GLN A 174 -12.14 -22.70 -8.01
N THR A 175 -12.19 -22.41 -6.72
CA THR A 175 -12.06 -23.39 -5.63
C THR A 175 -13.31 -23.51 -4.77
N ASP A 176 -14.40 -22.82 -5.12
CA ASP A 176 -15.68 -22.81 -4.37
C ASP A 176 -16.25 -24.20 -4.07
N ASN A 177 -15.98 -25.18 -4.94
CA ASN A 177 -16.49 -26.56 -4.82
C ASN A 177 -15.44 -27.55 -4.29
N LEU A 178 -14.26 -27.08 -3.87
CA LEU A 178 -13.25 -27.92 -3.25
C LEU A 178 -13.50 -28.03 -1.74
N LYS A 179 -13.39 -29.25 -1.20
CA LYS A 179 -13.46 -29.47 0.24
C LYS A 179 -12.28 -28.77 0.91
N THR A 180 -12.43 -28.34 2.16
CA THR A 180 -11.29 -27.83 2.93
C THR A 180 -10.22 -28.91 3.09
N GLY A 181 -8.97 -28.60 2.70
CA GLY A 181 -7.88 -29.55 2.75
C GLY A 181 -6.63 -29.04 2.03
N THR A 182 -5.59 -29.88 2.01
CA THR A 182 -4.34 -29.62 1.31
C THR A 182 -4.36 -30.31 -0.06
N TYR A 183 -3.92 -29.59 -1.08
CA TYR A 183 -3.85 -30.07 -2.45
C TYR A 183 -2.42 -29.97 -2.97
N THR A 184 -2.03 -30.92 -3.82
CA THR A 184 -0.72 -30.97 -4.48
C THR A 184 -0.93 -31.00 -5.99
N CYS A 185 -0.01 -30.36 -6.71
CA CYS A 185 0.01 -30.33 -8.16
C CYS A 185 1.33 -30.89 -8.69
#